data_AF-A0A7V8YHT1-F1
#
_entry.id   AF-A0A7V8YHT1-F1
#
_cell.length_a   1.000
_cell.length_b   1.000
_cell.length_c   1.000
_cell.angle_alpha   90.00
_cell.angle_beta   90.00
_cell.angle_gamma   90.00
#
_symmetry.space_group_name_H-M   'P 1'
#
loop_
_entity.id
_entity.type
_entity.pdbx_description
1 polymer ?
#
loop_
_entity_poly.entity_id
_entity_poly.type
_entity_poly.pdbx_seq_one_letter_code
_entity_poly.pdbx_strand_id
1 'polypeptide(L)'
;MTAADLGPAMLEQLIDWLPQQRWFAAKGRTITSVSVAASVLVREAASADGPRGDLMVLAVEYADGGSPEYYQLLLGRRVMLPEELVHAAIGFEDGLTSYDGIWDGELCSELLADLAAGVNRDWVSFTPERGAEIPTGLPARVLSAEQSNSSVVFGDELLLKIYRRVAPGMNPDLE
;
A
#
# COMPACT_ATOMS: atom_id res chain seq x y z
N MET A 1 17.20 -6.51 -9.22
CA MET A 1 16.96 -5.84 -7.94
C MET A 1 15.87 -6.64 -7.27
N THR A 2 16.17 -7.31 -6.16
CA THR A 2 15.23 -8.25 -5.53
C THR A 2 14.03 -7.46 -4.99
N ALA A 3 12.84 -8.05 -5.08
CA ALA A 3 11.68 -7.58 -4.35
C ALA A 3 12.08 -7.33 -2.88
N ALA A 4 11.44 -6.38 -2.21
CA ALA A 4 11.50 -6.33 -0.76
C ALA A 4 11.02 -7.69 -0.22
N ASP A 5 11.96 -8.52 0.22
CA ASP A 5 11.62 -9.78 0.87
C ASP A 5 11.05 -9.45 2.24
N LEU A 6 9.78 -9.81 2.44
CA LEU A 6 9.19 -9.88 3.76
C LEU A 6 9.63 -11.20 4.40
N GLY A 7 10.06 -11.14 5.66
CA GLY A 7 10.42 -12.35 6.37
C GLY A 7 9.19 -13.26 6.57
N PRO A 8 9.41 -14.56 6.83
CA PRO A 8 8.32 -15.51 7.02
C PRO A 8 7.35 -15.08 8.12
N ALA A 9 7.85 -14.49 9.23
CA ALA A 9 6.99 -14.07 10.33
C ALA A 9 6.13 -12.87 9.95
N MET A 10 6.63 -11.96 9.10
CA MET A 10 5.82 -10.87 8.56
C MET A 10 4.73 -11.36 7.59
N LEU A 11 5.04 -12.37 6.75
CA LEU A 11 4.02 -12.98 5.87
C LEU A 11 2.91 -13.66 6.67
N GLU A 12 3.25 -14.34 7.77
CA GLU A 12 2.25 -14.91 8.70
C GLU A 12 1.38 -13.83 9.35
N GLN A 13 1.97 -12.71 9.79
CA GLN A 13 1.22 -11.59 10.37
C GLN A 13 0.23 -10.96 9.35
N LEU A 14 0.58 -10.96 8.06
CA LEU A 14 -0.34 -10.52 6.99
C LEU A 14 -1.56 -11.45 6.84
N ILE A 15 -1.42 -12.75 7.08
CA ILE A 15 -2.54 -13.71 7.05
C ILE A 15 -3.61 -13.31 8.07
N ASP A 16 -3.19 -12.89 9.26
CA ASP A 16 -4.09 -12.47 10.33
C ASP A 16 -4.64 -11.06 10.12
N TRP A 17 -3.82 -10.14 9.59
CA TRP A 17 -4.18 -8.74 9.42
C TRP A 17 -5.14 -8.50 8.24
N LEU A 18 -4.94 -9.15 7.09
CA LEU A 18 -5.73 -8.92 5.87
C LEU A 18 -7.25 -9.12 6.08
N PRO A 19 -7.74 -10.21 6.71
CA PRO A 19 -9.17 -10.42 6.94
C PRO A 19 -9.83 -9.37 7.83
N GLN A 20 -9.06 -8.61 8.62
CA GLN A 20 -9.57 -7.55 9.48
C GLN A 20 -9.87 -6.26 8.71
N GLN A 21 -9.28 -6.10 7.52
CA GLN A 21 -9.40 -4.87 6.75
C GLN A 21 -10.75 -4.75 6.07
N ARG A 22 -11.39 -3.59 6.14
CA ARG A 22 -12.73 -3.40 5.55
C ARG A 22 -12.74 -3.63 4.04
N TRP A 23 -11.67 -3.24 3.36
CA TRP A 23 -11.47 -3.40 1.91
C TRP A 23 -11.10 -4.82 1.47
N PHE A 24 -10.84 -5.74 2.41
CA PHE A 24 -10.55 -7.12 2.07
C PHE A 24 -11.82 -7.85 1.61
N ALA A 25 -11.90 -8.16 0.32
CA ALA A 25 -13.12 -8.63 -0.33
C ALA A 25 -13.45 -10.10 -0.03
N ALA A 26 -12.45 -10.93 0.28
CA ALA A 26 -12.60 -12.37 0.50
C ALA A 26 -13.05 -12.73 1.94
N LYS A 27 -14.06 -12.01 2.46
CA LYS A 27 -14.58 -12.26 3.82
C LYS A 27 -15.07 -13.70 3.96
N GLY A 28 -14.62 -14.37 5.03
CA GLY A 28 -15.01 -15.75 5.34
C GLY A 28 -14.22 -16.83 4.60
N ARG A 29 -13.30 -16.47 3.68
CA ARG A 29 -12.35 -17.42 3.09
C ARG A 29 -11.12 -17.53 3.99
N THR A 30 -10.66 -18.76 4.22
CA THR A 30 -9.44 -19.02 4.98
C THR A 30 -8.23 -18.83 4.08
N ILE A 31 -7.35 -17.89 4.42
CA ILE A 31 -6.06 -17.68 3.74
C ILE A 31 -5.12 -18.84 4.11
N THR A 32 -4.45 -19.42 3.13
CA THR A 32 -3.42 -20.48 3.34
C THR A 32 -2.01 -19.96 3.20
N SER A 33 -1.79 -18.97 2.33
CA SER A 33 -0.48 -18.37 2.12
C SER A 33 -0.63 -16.93 1.64
N VAL A 34 0.37 -16.12 1.97
CA VAL A 34 0.59 -14.79 1.40
C VAL A 34 2.01 -14.76 0.86
N SER A 35 2.20 -14.23 -0.34
CA SER A 35 3.52 -14.02 -0.94
C SER A 35 3.59 -12.66 -1.64
N VAL A 36 4.80 -12.12 -1.81
CA VAL A 36 5.02 -10.88 -2.55
C VAL A 36 5.15 -11.21 -4.03
N ALA A 37 4.14 -10.87 -4.83
CA ALA A 37 4.15 -11.07 -6.28
C ALA A 37 5.01 -10.02 -6.99
N ALA A 38 4.97 -8.78 -6.51
CA ALA A 38 5.79 -7.68 -6.99
C ALA A 38 6.00 -6.67 -5.86
N SER A 39 7.13 -5.97 -5.87
CA SER A 39 7.33 -4.82 -4.97
C SER A 39 8.27 -3.81 -5.58
N VAL A 40 8.12 -2.55 -5.19
CA VAL A 40 9.05 -1.50 -5.55
C VAL A 40 9.25 -0.56 -4.38
N LEU A 41 10.48 -0.12 -4.20
CA LEU A 41 10.79 0.87 -3.19
C LEU A 41 10.18 2.22 -3.59
N VAL A 42 9.38 2.80 -2.69
CA VAL A 42 8.83 4.16 -2.82
C VAL A 42 9.77 5.14 -2.15
N ARG A 43 10.21 4.84 -0.92
CA ARG A 43 11.02 5.73 -0.10
C ARG A 43 12.03 4.96 0.74
N GLU A 44 13.31 5.34 0.68
CA GLU A 44 14.27 4.92 1.71
C GLU A 44 14.07 5.70 3.00
N ALA A 45 14.35 5.06 4.13
CA ALA A 45 14.38 5.77 5.41
C ALA A 45 15.54 6.78 5.42
N ALA A 46 15.21 8.07 5.41
CA ALA A 46 16.21 9.15 5.43
C ALA A 46 16.87 9.33 6.81
N SER A 47 16.28 8.76 7.86
CA SER A 47 16.77 8.76 9.23
C SER A 47 16.31 7.48 9.94
N ALA A 48 16.86 7.20 11.13
CA ALA A 48 16.50 6.01 11.91
C ALA A 48 15.00 5.96 12.27
N ASP A 49 14.38 7.12 12.45
CA ASP A 49 12.96 7.24 12.83
C ASP A 49 12.04 7.49 11.61
N GLY A 50 12.62 7.74 10.44
CA GLY A 50 11.89 7.97 9.20
C GLY A 50 11.24 6.70 8.65
N PRO A 51 10.16 6.83 7.87
CA PRO A 51 9.53 5.70 7.22
C PRO A 51 10.37 5.24 6.02
N ARG A 52 10.57 3.93 5.94
CA ARG A 52 10.78 3.25 4.67
C ARG A 52 9.42 2.87 4.09
N GLY A 53 9.23 3.06 2.78
CA GLY A 53 8.01 2.70 2.08
C GLY A 53 8.28 1.81 0.89
N ASP A 54 7.55 0.70 0.79
CA ASP A 54 7.57 -0.20 -0.36
C ASP A 54 6.14 -0.40 -0.87
N LEU A 55 5.89 -0.17 -2.16
CA LEU A 55 4.61 -0.48 -2.80
C LEU A 55 4.64 -1.93 -3.27
N MET A 56 3.69 -2.74 -2.82
CA MET A 56 3.67 -4.18 -3.04
C MET A 56 2.37 -4.64 -3.68
N VAL A 57 2.47 -5.73 -4.45
CA VAL A 57 1.34 -6.57 -4.82
C VAL A 57 1.52 -7.91 -4.10
N LEU A 58 0.60 -8.21 -3.20
CA LEU A 58 0.53 -9.47 -2.48
C LEU A 58 -0.32 -10.47 -3.28
N ALA A 59 0.16 -11.70 -3.43
CA ALA A 59 -0.67 -12.82 -3.86
C ALA A 59 -1.19 -13.55 -2.62
N VAL A 60 -2.51 -13.71 -2.53
CA VAL A 60 -3.21 -14.34 -1.42
C VAL A 60 -3.88 -15.62 -1.92
N GLU A 61 -3.47 -16.75 -1.34
CA GLU A 61 -4.03 -18.07 -1.64
C GLU A 61 -5.02 -18.49 -0.55
N TYR A 62 -6.00 -19.31 -0.92
CA TYR A 62 -7.10 -19.69 -0.05
C TYR A 62 -7.29 -21.21 0.01
N ALA A 63 -7.82 -21.69 1.13
CA ALA A 63 -8.03 -23.11 1.40
C ALA A 63 -9.06 -23.78 0.48
N ASP A 64 -9.91 -23.00 -0.19
CA ASP A 64 -10.90 -23.50 -1.15
C ASP A 64 -10.30 -23.89 -2.51
N GLY A 65 -8.99 -23.69 -2.71
CA GLY A 65 -8.29 -24.05 -3.94
C GLY A 65 -8.60 -23.16 -5.14
N GLY A 66 -9.27 -22.02 -4.93
CA GLY A 66 -9.48 -21.02 -5.97
C GLY A 66 -8.17 -20.35 -6.42
N SER A 67 -8.22 -19.67 -7.57
CA SER A 67 -7.07 -18.87 -8.03
C SER A 67 -6.67 -17.81 -7.00
N PRO A 68 -5.37 -17.48 -6.88
CA PRO A 68 -4.91 -16.43 -5.99
C PRO A 68 -5.61 -15.10 -6.30
N GLU A 69 -5.86 -14.30 -5.26
CA GLU A 69 -6.28 -12.91 -5.40
C GLU A 69 -5.10 -11.98 -5.12
N TYR A 70 -5.06 -10.86 -5.83
CA TYR A 70 -3.95 -9.91 -5.72
C TYR A 70 -4.38 -8.63 -5.01
N TYR A 71 -3.58 -8.21 -4.04
CA TYR A 71 -3.86 -7.03 -3.22
C TYR A 71 -2.70 -6.06 -3.23
N GLN A 72 -2.97 -4.79 -3.49
CA GLN A 72 -1.99 -3.72 -3.40
C GLN A 72 -1.87 -3.21 -1.96
N LEU A 73 -0.63 -3.14 -1.47
CA LEU A 73 -0.30 -2.63 -0.14
C LEU A 73 0.87 -1.66 -0.25
N LEU A 74 0.68 -0.43 0.20
CA LEU A 74 1.79 0.46 0.53
C LEU A 74 2.27 0.06 1.93
N LEU A 75 3.40 -0.62 2.03
CA LEU A 75 3.95 -1.07 3.30
C LEU A 75 4.91 -0.01 3.84
N GLY A 76 4.58 0.55 4.99
CA GLY A 76 5.49 1.39 5.75
C GLY A 76 6.25 0.59 6.80
N ARG A 77 7.52 0.93 7.03
CA ARG A 77 8.36 0.36 8.11
C ARG A 77 9.08 1.45 8.87
N ARG A 78 9.05 1.37 10.21
CA ARG A 78 9.74 2.29 11.14
C ARG A 78 10.27 1.52 12.36
N VAL A 79 11.37 1.99 12.96
CA VAL A 79 11.85 1.46 14.25
C VAL A 79 10.86 1.77 15.37
N MET A 80 10.39 3.03 15.43
CA MET A 80 9.36 3.48 16.35
C MET A 80 8.17 4.02 15.56
N LEU A 81 7.00 3.41 15.76
CA LEU A 81 5.77 3.85 15.11
C LEU A 81 5.18 5.05 15.87
N PRO A 82 4.91 6.20 15.21
CA PRO A 82 4.20 7.32 15.83
C PRO A 82 2.83 6.91 16.38
N GLU A 83 2.38 7.55 17.47
CA GLU A 83 1.13 7.21 18.17
C GLU A 83 -0.08 7.27 17.22
N GLU A 84 -0.10 8.27 16.34
CA GLU A 84 -1.14 8.48 15.34
C GLU A 84 -1.23 7.34 14.32
N LEU A 85 -0.16 6.55 14.12
CA LEU A 85 -0.11 5.43 13.16
C LEU A 85 -0.31 4.06 13.83
N VAL A 86 -0.41 3.96 15.15
CA VAL A 86 -0.54 2.69 15.88
C VAL A 86 -1.73 1.86 15.39
N HIS A 87 -2.85 2.53 15.05
CA HIS A 87 -4.04 1.86 14.52
C HIS A 87 -3.85 1.21 13.14
N ALA A 88 -2.80 1.60 12.41
CA ALA A 88 -2.45 1.09 11.09
C ALA A 88 -1.38 -0.03 11.15
N ALA A 89 -0.91 -0.40 12.35
CA ALA A 89 0.08 -1.44 12.54
C ALA A 89 -0.40 -2.78 11.97
N ILE A 90 0.51 -3.47 11.29
CA ILE A 90 0.31 -4.80 10.72
C ILE A 90 1.06 -5.83 11.56
N GLY A 91 2.32 -5.54 11.87
CA GLY A 91 3.18 -6.50 12.54
C GLY A 91 4.55 -5.95 12.92
N PHE A 92 5.34 -6.77 13.59
CA PHE A 92 6.70 -6.45 14.03
C PHE A 92 7.65 -7.58 13.67
N GLU A 93 8.79 -7.24 13.07
CA GLU A 93 9.84 -8.19 12.69
C GLU A 93 11.20 -7.47 12.73
N ASP A 94 12.23 -8.11 13.29
CA ASP A 94 13.61 -7.61 13.33
C ASP A 94 13.79 -6.16 13.84
N GLY A 95 13.01 -5.75 14.84
CA GLY A 95 13.11 -4.41 15.41
C GLY A 95 12.35 -3.32 14.62
N LEU A 96 11.63 -3.69 13.56
CA LEU A 96 10.85 -2.79 12.73
C LEU A 96 9.37 -3.09 12.86
N THR A 97 8.58 -2.04 13.05
CA THR A 97 7.12 -2.11 12.95
C THR A 97 6.70 -1.87 11.51
N SER A 98 5.98 -2.83 10.94
CA SER A 98 5.32 -2.75 9.65
C SER A 98 3.88 -2.25 9.82
N TYR A 99 3.44 -1.34 8.97
CA TYR A 99 2.12 -0.73 9.02
C TYR A 99 1.58 -0.40 7.62
N ASP A 100 0.28 -0.18 7.51
CA ASP A 100 -0.37 0.23 6.26
C ASP A 100 -0.03 1.69 5.97
N GLY A 101 0.90 1.89 5.05
CA GLY A 101 1.54 3.16 4.73
C GLY A 101 0.60 4.18 4.10
N ILE A 102 -0.63 3.81 3.72
CA ILE A 102 -1.62 4.80 3.28
C ILE A 102 -1.97 5.81 4.38
N TRP A 103 -1.77 5.43 5.65
CA TRP A 103 -2.03 6.30 6.80
C TRP A 103 -0.87 7.24 7.08
N ASP A 104 0.29 6.99 6.47
CA ASP A 104 1.48 7.82 6.62
C ASP A 104 1.53 8.86 5.48
N GLY A 105 1.38 10.13 5.88
CA GLY A 105 1.36 11.24 4.95
C GLY A 105 2.68 11.48 4.23
N GLU A 106 3.83 11.09 4.81
CA GLU A 106 5.12 11.16 4.13
C GLU A 106 5.15 10.18 2.95
N LEU A 107 4.73 8.94 3.18
CA LEU A 107 4.71 7.92 2.12
C LEU A 107 3.68 8.23 1.03
N CYS A 108 2.50 8.73 1.40
CA CYS A 108 1.49 9.16 0.43
C CYS A 108 1.97 10.34 -0.42
N SER A 109 2.73 11.27 0.16
CA SER A 109 3.28 12.41 -0.56
C SER A 109 4.30 11.98 -1.62
N GLU A 110 5.09 10.93 -1.38
CA GLU A 110 5.99 10.36 -2.38
C GLU A 110 5.23 9.78 -3.59
N LEU A 111 4.12 9.05 -3.34
CA LEU A 111 3.29 8.54 -4.44
C LEU A 111 2.67 9.67 -5.28
N LEU A 112 2.23 10.75 -4.63
CA LEU A 112 1.70 11.92 -5.33
C LEU A 112 2.79 12.62 -6.15
N ALA A 113 4.00 12.74 -5.60
CA ALA A 113 5.14 13.32 -6.30
C ALA A 113 5.55 12.49 -7.53
N ASP A 114 5.57 11.16 -7.40
CA ASP A 114 5.81 10.25 -8.53
C ASP A 114 4.77 10.41 -9.63
N LEU A 115 3.49 10.54 -9.26
CA LEU A 115 2.40 10.79 -10.19
C LEU A 115 2.51 12.13 -10.90
N ALA A 116 2.79 13.21 -10.15
CA ALA A 116 3.00 14.53 -10.72
C ALA A 116 4.19 14.56 -11.69
N ALA A 117 5.26 13.82 -11.38
CA ALA A 117 6.49 13.79 -12.17
C ALA A 117 6.48 12.76 -13.32
N GLY A 118 5.48 11.88 -13.41
CA GLY A 118 5.41 10.86 -14.44
C GLY A 118 6.49 9.77 -14.31
N VAL A 119 6.76 9.33 -13.09
CA VAL A 119 7.87 8.41 -12.78
C VAL A 119 7.50 6.97 -13.15
N ASN A 120 8.46 6.23 -13.70
CA ASN A 120 8.39 4.77 -13.82
C ASN A 120 9.30 4.13 -12.78
N ARG A 121 8.74 3.23 -11.96
CA ARG A 121 9.50 2.44 -10.98
C ARG A 121 9.33 0.95 -11.29
N ASP A 122 10.35 0.36 -11.91
CA ASP A 122 10.37 -1.08 -12.26
C ASP A 122 9.10 -1.54 -12.99
N TRP A 123 8.15 -2.16 -12.28
CA TRP A 123 6.90 -2.69 -12.83
C TRP A 123 5.69 -1.73 -12.72
N VAL A 124 5.81 -0.60 -12.02
CA VAL A 124 4.74 0.39 -11.88
C VAL A 124 5.06 1.69 -12.64
N SER A 125 4.10 2.20 -13.38
CA SER A 125 4.18 3.48 -14.08
C SER A 125 3.19 4.45 -13.44
N PHE A 126 3.70 5.60 -13.04
CA PHE A 126 2.90 6.74 -12.62
C PHE A 126 2.77 7.67 -13.82
N THR A 127 1.55 7.89 -14.32
CA THR A 127 1.32 8.68 -15.53
C THR A 127 0.32 9.79 -15.21
N PRO A 128 0.74 11.08 -15.22
CA PRO A 128 -0.19 12.19 -15.12
C PRO A 128 -0.95 12.34 -16.43
N GLU A 129 -2.20 12.80 -16.34
CA GLU A 129 -2.99 13.15 -17.52
C GLU A 129 -2.31 14.31 -18.29
N ARG A 130 -2.46 14.34 -19.61
CA ARG A 130 -1.75 15.32 -20.43
C ARG A 130 -2.17 16.75 -20.07
N GLY A 131 -1.21 17.53 -19.59
CA GLY A 131 -1.44 18.93 -19.22
C GLY A 131 -2.10 19.10 -17.85
N ALA A 132 -2.25 18.04 -17.06
CA ALA A 132 -2.66 18.14 -15.68
C ALA A 132 -1.53 18.76 -14.84
N GLU A 133 -1.89 19.75 -14.02
CA GLU A 133 -1.03 20.26 -12.96
C GLU A 133 -1.47 19.59 -11.66
N ILE A 134 -0.59 18.78 -11.08
CA ILE A 134 -0.85 18.07 -9.82
C ILE A 134 -0.06 18.79 -8.72
N PRO A 135 -0.70 19.59 -7.85
CA PRO A 135 -0.01 20.26 -6.76
C PRO A 135 0.57 19.24 -5.78
N THR A 136 1.85 19.39 -5.45
CA THR A 136 2.57 18.55 -4.50
C THR A 136 2.89 19.33 -3.21
N GLY A 137 3.29 18.63 -2.15
CA GLY A 137 3.58 19.25 -0.84
C GLY A 137 2.33 19.60 -0.02
N LEU A 138 1.16 19.17 -0.46
CA LEU A 138 -0.10 19.30 0.28
C LEU A 138 -0.17 18.28 1.43
N PRO A 139 -0.79 18.63 2.57
CA PRO A 139 -0.95 17.69 3.68
C PRO A 139 -1.89 16.53 3.30
N ALA A 140 -1.44 15.30 3.54
CA ALA A 140 -2.19 14.08 3.23
C ALA A 140 -3.08 13.64 4.40
N ARG A 141 -4.31 13.20 4.11
CA ARG A 141 -5.24 12.63 5.11
C ARG A 141 -6.09 11.53 4.49
N VAL A 142 -6.12 10.36 5.12
CA VAL A 142 -6.98 9.25 4.70
C VAL A 142 -8.46 9.58 4.93
N LEU A 143 -9.31 9.23 3.95
CA LEU A 143 -10.75 9.19 4.10
C LEU A 143 -11.18 7.78 4.50
N SER A 144 -11.78 7.65 5.67
CA SER A 144 -12.27 6.39 6.23
C SER A 144 -13.63 5.92 5.70
N ALA A 145 -14.13 6.53 4.61
CA ALA A 145 -15.51 6.39 4.14
C ALA A 145 -15.75 5.28 3.10
N GLU A 146 -14.72 4.82 2.37
CA GLU A 146 -14.90 3.86 1.27
C GLU A 146 -14.77 2.39 1.70
N GLN A 147 -15.53 1.51 1.03
CA GLN A 147 -15.66 0.10 1.41
C GLN A 147 -14.67 -0.84 0.72
N SER A 148 -14.31 -0.59 -0.55
CA SER A 148 -13.48 -1.51 -1.35
C SER A 148 -12.08 -0.98 -1.68
N ASN A 149 -11.88 0.34 -1.57
CA ASN A 149 -10.64 1.03 -1.88
C ASN A 149 -10.23 1.90 -0.70
N SER A 150 -9.04 2.48 -0.78
CA SER A 150 -8.59 3.49 0.16
C SER A 150 -8.38 4.80 -0.57
N SER A 151 -8.84 5.89 0.02
CA SER A 151 -8.73 7.22 -0.57
C SER A 151 -7.96 8.14 0.37
N VAL A 152 -7.01 8.90 -0.18
CA VAL A 152 -6.21 9.90 0.52
C VAL A 152 -6.52 11.25 -0.08
N VAL A 153 -6.94 12.20 0.74
CA VAL A 153 -7.11 13.59 0.34
C VAL A 153 -5.81 14.34 0.58
N PHE A 154 -5.43 15.19 -0.36
CA PHE A 154 -4.34 16.13 -0.18
C PHE A 154 -4.90 17.55 -0.18
N GLY A 155 -4.76 18.25 0.96
CA GLY A 155 -5.41 19.55 1.17
C GLY A 155 -6.94 19.46 1.05
N ASP A 156 -7.52 20.30 0.21
CA ASP A 156 -8.93 20.29 -0.19
C ASP A 156 -9.12 20.15 -1.73
N GLU A 157 -8.04 19.85 -2.45
CA GLU A 157 -8.01 19.92 -3.92
C GLU A 157 -7.93 18.54 -4.58
N LEU A 158 -7.22 17.59 -3.98
CA LEU A 158 -6.92 16.31 -4.61
C LEU A 158 -7.42 15.12 -3.82
N LEU A 159 -7.85 14.10 -4.55
CA LEU A 159 -8.18 12.78 -4.03
C LEU A 159 -7.35 11.73 -4.77
N LEU A 160 -6.48 11.03 -4.05
CA LEU A 160 -5.81 9.83 -4.54
C LEU A 160 -6.62 8.60 -4.12
N LYS A 161 -7.15 7.89 -5.11
CA LYS A 161 -7.82 6.60 -4.91
C LYS A 161 -6.82 5.47 -5.14
N ILE A 162 -6.70 4.58 -4.16
CA ILE A 162 -5.82 3.42 -4.18
C ILE A 162 -6.70 2.18 -4.26
N TYR A 163 -6.62 1.47 -5.39
CA TYR A 163 -7.28 0.19 -5.57
C TYR A 163 -6.60 -0.88 -4.73
N ARG A 164 -7.34 -1.48 -3.78
CA ARG A 164 -6.77 -2.45 -2.83
C ARG A 164 -6.71 -3.85 -3.39
N ARG A 165 -7.74 -4.28 -4.10
CA ARG A 165 -7.73 -5.53 -4.87
C ARG A 165 -7.46 -5.20 -6.33
N VAL A 166 -6.50 -5.87 -6.93
CA VAL A 166 -6.12 -5.67 -8.33
C VAL A 166 -6.33 -6.95 -9.13
N ALA A 167 -6.63 -6.79 -10.41
CA ALA A 167 -6.79 -7.89 -11.35
C ALA A 167 -6.18 -7.48 -12.70
N PRO A 168 -5.71 -8.44 -13.51
CA PRO A 168 -5.22 -8.13 -14.85
C PRO A 168 -6.32 -7.51 -15.73
N GLY A 169 -5.93 -6.54 -16.56
CA GLY A 169 -6.82 -5.87 -17.51
C GLY A 169 -6.95 -4.37 -17.27
N MET A 170 -7.75 -3.71 -18.10
CA MET A 170 -8.08 -2.30 -17.93
C MET A 170 -9.09 -2.13 -16.79
N ASN A 171 -8.88 -1.11 -15.98
CA ASN A 171 -9.83 -0.75 -14.93
C ASN A 171 -10.96 0.09 -15.54
N PRO A 172 -12.23 -0.36 -15.49
CA PRO A 172 -13.35 0.37 -16.09
C PRO A 172 -13.63 1.73 -15.44
N ASP A 173 -13.19 1.97 -14.20
CA ASP A 173 -13.31 3.28 -13.54
C ASP A 173 -12.37 4.35 -14.17
N LEU A 174 -11.43 3.95 -15.04
CA LEU A 174 -10.46 4.83 -15.71
C LEU A 174 -10.71 4.99 -17.22
N GLU A 175 -11.82 4.45 -17.75
CA GLU A 175 -12.29 4.72 -19.13
C GLU A 175 -13.08 6.03 -19.20
#